data_AF-A0A1N7D1X0-F1
#
_entry.id   AF-A0A1N7D1X0-F1
#
_cell.length_a   1.000
_cell.length_b   1.000
_cell.length_c   1.000
_cell.angle_alpha   90.00
_cell.angle_beta   90.00
_cell.angle_gamma   90.00
#
_symmetry.space_group_name_H-M   'P 1'
#
loop_
_entity.id
_entity.type
_entity.pdbx_description
1 polymer ?
#
loop_
_entity_poly.entity_id
_entity_poly.type
_entity_poly.pdbx_seq_one_letter_code
_entity_poly.pdbx_strand_id
1 'polypeptide(L)'
;MVELRDLRMSSVSVHLQTWPAPVYPVIAPPPPIPESAVRADMNAIRLRGVGRFARNERAAARVAAEHDAAAYVQTETQRIEGVRSRLVAEVDDWWRALHDNDEATVIETVNTAFADNPAAGCAVGVDGRVLSVVMRQQDLDSLPQQTIGPDRSGQPTLKALPKREAMGWWLHILASNLVASVREALAVAPGITAVTAAVITRVSSDGRLGVVAFGTWTRDEVETTQWSDRNDALKIFDMGRDVQCSVNVTAAGNYSTTLKPLRLNRLPQLSELIDAAEDLGDSAADGPEAVDDHLASSPTHTPGPAQVDDPFTLTPIPLWLRDYYSAEHSAVDSPPPSPAPEAGRSHIVLTPGQNVRLPEPASDRVEVVVSAAGQVDTDLCVLLVNAAGQVRSDRDFVFYNQPVEPDGVAVLMGKARQELRTVERAVLRPVAAPTDVARSLLVTAIDSDELGSLAETRLEVRVSCSGIEWKFTPRNEPFRAMILGEVYRHAGDWKLRALGQGWADGLAGLARDHGVDVED
;
A
#
# COMPACT_ATOMS: atom_id res chain seq x y z
N MET A 1 -18.09 41.37 6.56
CA MET A 1 -17.36 42.41 5.79
C MET A 1 -15.86 42.12 5.72
N VAL A 2 -15.18 41.88 6.84
CA VAL A 2 -13.76 41.47 6.82
C VAL A 2 -13.59 40.17 6.04
N GLU A 3 -14.35 39.12 6.39
CA GLU A 3 -14.37 37.84 5.66
C GLU A 3 -14.59 37.98 4.14
N LEU A 4 -15.50 38.86 3.71
CA LEU A 4 -15.78 39.07 2.28
C LEU A 4 -14.63 39.79 1.56
N ARG A 5 -13.91 40.68 2.25
CA ARG A 5 -12.67 41.26 1.71
C ARG A 5 -11.60 40.19 1.62
N ASP A 6 -11.39 39.43 2.68
CA ASP A 6 -10.34 38.41 2.74
C ASP A 6 -10.57 37.34 1.66
N LEU A 7 -11.81 36.85 1.51
CA LEU A 7 -12.20 35.93 0.44
C LEU A 7 -11.94 36.52 -0.95
N ARG A 8 -12.32 37.78 -1.20
CA ARG A 8 -12.07 38.44 -2.50
C ARG A 8 -10.58 38.57 -2.78
N MET A 9 -9.77 38.79 -1.75
CA MET A 9 -8.33 38.99 -1.88
C MET A 9 -7.61 37.66 -2.07
N SER A 10 -7.95 36.63 -1.30
CA SER A 10 -7.35 35.29 -1.41
C SER A 10 -7.71 34.60 -2.72
N SER A 11 -8.98 34.64 -3.13
CA SER A 11 -9.46 33.97 -4.36
C SER A 11 -8.83 34.50 -5.65
N VAL A 12 -8.32 35.74 -5.67
CA VAL A 12 -7.68 36.35 -6.85
C VAL A 12 -6.17 36.53 -6.69
N SER A 13 -5.54 35.81 -5.75
CA SER A 13 -4.09 35.90 -5.51
C SER A 13 -3.35 34.55 -5.46
N VAL A 14 -4.02 33.45 -5.81
CA VAL A 14 -3.39 32.11 -5.88
C VAL A 14 -2.14 32.12 -6.77
N HIS A 15 -2.18 32.82 -7.91
CA HIS A 15 -1.04 32.97 -8.83
C HIS A 15 0.20 33.68 -8.25
N LEU A 16 0.08 34.34 -7.09
CA LEU A 16 1.20 35.02 -6.41
C LEU A 16 1.97 34.07 -5.48
N GLN A 17 1.52 32.82 -5.31
CA GLN A 17 2.26 31.80 -4.59
C GLN A 17 3.55 31.43 -5.34
N THR A 18 4.40 30.66 -4.66
CA THR A 18 5.67 30.18 -5.20
C THR A 18 5.62 28.67 -5.36
N TRP A 19 5.94 28.18 -6.55
CA TRP A 19 6.04 26.74 -6.84
C TRP A 19 7.51 26.38 -7.02
N PRO A 20 8.13 25.71 -6.02
CA PRO A 20 9.51 25.30 -6.13
C PRO A 20 9.67 24.21 -7.20
N ALA A 21 10.82 24.21 -7.87
CA ALA A 21 11.21 23.09 -8.72
C ALA A 21 11.38 21.82 -7.87
N PRO A 22 11.16 20.61 -8.44
CA PRO A 22 11.39 19.38 -7.73
C PRO A 22 12.88 19.29 -7.39
N VAL A 23 13.17 18.77 -6.21
CA VAL A 23 14.53 18.51 -5.77
C VAL A 23 14.73 17.01 -5.81
N TYR A 24 15.91 16.58 -6.27
CA TYR A 24 16.28 15.18 -6.28
C TYR A 24 16.09 14.58 -4.87
N PRO A 25 15.26 13.54 -4.69
CA PRO A 25 15.01 12.94 -3.38
C PRO A 25 16.30 12.34 -2.80
N VAL A 26 16.72 12.76 -1.61
CA VAL A 26 17.92 12.22 -0.96
C VAL A 26 17.54 11.11 0.00
N ILE A 27 17.97 9.88 -0.31
CA ILE A 27 17.85 8.75 0.63
C ILE A 27 18.87 8.92 1.76
N ALA A 28 18.37 9.10 2.98
CA ALA A 28 19.20 9.26 4.17
C ALA A 28 20.14 8.05 4.37
N PRO A 29 21.35 8.26 4.91
CA PRO A 29 22.20 7.14 5.30
C PRO A 29 21.49 6.30 6.38
N PRO A 30 21.69 4.98 6.37
CA PRO A 30 21.05 4.11 7.35
C PRO A 30 21.60 4.39 8.75
N PRO A 31 20.81 4.15 9.81
CA PRO A 31 21.30 4.27 11.18
C PRO A 31 22.46 3.29 11.43
N PRO A 32 23.49 3.69 12.19
CA PRO A 32 24.60 2.80 12.52
C PRO A 32 24.13 1.66 13.42
N ILE A 33 24.61 0.45 13.16
CA ILE A 33 24.31 -0.72 13.99
C ILE A 33 25.00 -0.56 15.35
N PRO A 34 24.28 -0.68 16.49
CA PRO A 34 24.86 -0.53 17.82
C PRO A 34 25.65 -1.78 18.22
N GLU A 35 26.87 -1.93 17.70
CA GLU A 35 27.69 -3.14 17.86
C GLU A 35 27.93 -3.56 19.33
N SER A 36 28.00 -2.60 20.25
CA SER A 36 28.18 -2.89 21.68
C SER A 36 26.94 -3.53 22.29
N ALA A 37 25.74 -3.09 21.89
CA ALA A 37 24.47 -3.67 22.31
C ALA A 37 24.30 -5.07 21.69
N VAL A 38 24.59 -5.22 20.40
CA VAL A 38 24.56 -6.53 19.71
C VAL A 38 25.47 -7.54 20.43
N ARG A 39 26.70 -7.15 20.77
CA ARG A 39 27.63 -8.02 21.52
C ARG A 39 27.09 -8.37 22.90
N ALA A 40 26.44 -7.44 23.60
CA ALA A 40 25.87 -7.71 24.92
C ALA A 40 24.71 -8.70 24.84
N ASP A 41 23.80 -8.53 23.87
CA ASP A 41 22.65 -9.40 23.66
C ASP A 41 23.08 -10.80 23.21
N MET A 42 24.03 -10.90 22.28
CA MET A 42 24.58 -12.17 21.82
C MET A 42 25.26 -12.95 22.96
N ASN A 43 25.98 -12.24 23.84
CA ASN A 43 26.55 -12.83 25.05
C ASN A 43 25.46 -13.33 26.01
N ALA A 44 24.40 -12.55 26.21
CA ALA A 44 23.28 -12.94 27.07
C ALA A 44 22.55 -14.19 26.54
N ILE A 45 22.38 -14.28 25.21
CA ILE A 45 21.78 -15.44 24.53
C ILE A 45 22.66 -16.69 24.71
N ARG A 46 23.95 -16.61 24.38
CA ARG A 46 24.87 -17.77 24.45
C ARG A 46 25.18 -18.25 25.86
N LEU A 47 25.11 -17.37 26.87
CA LEU A 47 25.31 -17.74 28.27
C LEU A 47 24.04 -18.27 28.96
N ARG A 48 22.89 -18.24 28.28
CA ARG A 48 21.63 -18.75 28.82
C ARG A 48 21.73 -20.26 29.06
N GLY A 49 21.39 -20.71 30.27
CA GLY A 49 21.51 -22.12 30.66
C GLY A 49 22.92 -22.58 31.05
N VAL A 50 23.96 -21.76 30.84
CA VAL A 50 25.33 -22.11 31.24
C VAL A 50 25.57 -21.78 32.71
N GLY A 51 25.88 -22.81 33.51
CA GLY A 51 26.08 -22.69 34.95
C GLY A 51 27.15 -21.65 35.32
N ARG A 52 26.92 -20.86 36.38
CA ARG A 52 27.83 -19.76 36.80
C ARG A 52 29.25 -20.23 37.15
N PHE A 53 29.42 -21.49 37.50
CA PHE A 53 30.71 -22.10 37.86
C PHE A 53 31.38 -22.88 36.71
N ALA A 54 30.72 -23.04 35.55
CA ALA A 54 31.23 -23.76 34.40
C ALA A 54 32.22 -22.90 33.58
N ARG A 55 33.41 -22.63 34.12
CA ARG A 55 34.38 -21.66 33.57
C ARG A 55 34.73 -21.91 32.10
N ASN A 56 34.99 -23.16 31.72
CA ASN A 56 35.38 -23.51 30.35
C ASN A 56 34.22 -23.34 29.36
N GLU A 57 33.02 -23.80 29.72
CA GLU A 57 31.81 -23.64 28.89
C GLU A 57 31.43 -22.16 28.72
N ARG A 58 31.58 -21.35 29.77
CA ARG A 58 31.35 -19.90 29.69
C ARG A 58 32.37 -19.19 28.82
N ALA A 59 33.64 -19.62 28.86
CA ALA A 59 34.68 -19.07 27.97
C ALA A 59 34.36 -19.41 26.50
N ALA A 60 33.98 -20.66 26.22
CA ALA A 60 33.56 -21.08 24.88
C ALA A 60 32.31 -20.33 24.40
N ALA A 61 31.30 -20.16 25.26
CA ALA A 61 30.08 -19.41 24.94
C ALA A 61 30.34 -17.93 24.62
N ARG A 62 31.31 -17.31 25.29
CA ARG A 62 31.71 -15.91 25.00
C ARG A 62 32.43 -15.79 23.66
N VAL A 63 33.32 -16.72 23.34
CA VAL A 63 33.99 -16.75 22.02
C VAL A 63 32.97 -16.95 20.90
N ALA A 64 32.02 -17.86 21.07
CA ALA A 64 30.92 -18.06 20.12
C ALA A 64 30.05 -16.80 19.98
N ALA A 65 29.72 -16.13 21.08
CA ALA A 65 28.96 -14.87 21.06
C ALA A 65 29.69 -13.75 20.31
N GLU A 66 31.01 -13.64 20.47
CA GLU A 66 31.82 -12.64 19.76
C GLU A 66 31.84 -12.91 18.24
N HIS A 67 31.99 -14.18 17.86
CA HIS A 67 31.93 -14.62 16.45
C HIS A 67 30.56 -14.33 15.82
N ASP A 68 29.48 -14.73 16.49
CA ASP A 68 28.13 -14.48 15.98
C ASP A 68 27.81 -12.99 15.90
N ALA A 69 28.25 -12.19 16.87
CA ALA A 69 28.01 -10.76 16.87
C ALA A 69 28.70 -10.09 15.69
N ALA A 70 29.93 -10.49 15.37
CA ALA A 70 30.63 -10.00 14.18
C ALA A 70 29.93 -10.41 12.88
N ALA A 71 29.51 -11.67 12.76
CA ALA A 71 28.78 -12.17 11.60
C ALA A 71 27.41 -11.50 11.43
N TYR A 72 26.70 -11.23 12.52
CA TYR A 72 25.45 -10.47 12.53
C TYR A 72 25.66 -9.06 12.00
N VAL A 73 26.59 -8.31 12.59
CA VAL A 73 26.88 -6.93 12.16
C VAL A 73 27.24 -6.89 10.69
N GLN A 74 28.07 -7.82 10.20
CA GLN A 74 28.45 -7.90 8.79
C GLN A 74 27.25 -8.16 7.87
N THR A 75 26.42 -9.15 8.20
CA THR A 75 25.25 -9.54 7.39
C THR A 75 24.25 -8.40 7.32
N GLU A 76 23.95 -7.79 8.46
CA GLU A 76 22.97 -6.73 8.56
C GLU A 76 23.48 -5.44 7.89
N THR A 77 24.79 -5.13 7.99
CA THR A 77 25.42 -4.04 7.23
C THR A 77 25.22 -4.23 5.72
N GLN A 78 25.47 -5.44 5.20
CA GLN A 78 25.30 -5.74 3.78
C GLN A 78 23.84 -5.64 3.34
N ARG A 79 22.90 -6.17 4.15
CA ARG A 79 21.47 -6.11 3.87
C ARG A 79 20.99 -4.65 3.77
N ILE A 80 21.33 -3.84 4.76
CA ILE A 80 20.95 -2.43 4.85
C ILE A 80 21.54 -1.63 3.68
N GLU A 81 22.81 -1.82 3.36
CA GLU A 81 23.44 -1.12 2.23
C GLU A 81 22.83 -1.55 0.88
N GLY A 82 22.45 -2.84 0.74
CA GLY A 82 21.71 -3.33 -0.42
C GLY A 82 20.32 -2.73 -0.56
N VAL A 83 19.60 -2.57 0.56
CA VAL A 83 18.29 -1.88 0.61
C VAL A 83 18.44 -0.42 0.21
N ARG A 84 19.42 0.30 0.79
CA ARG A 84 19.69 1.70 0.42
C ARG A 84 20.06 1.84 -1.05
N SER A 85 20.92 0.97 -1.58
CA SER A 85 21.31 1.00 -2.98
C SER A 85 20.12 0.82 -3.92
N ARG A 86 19.15 -0.03 -3.56
CA ARG A 86 17.91 -0.22 -4.31
C ARG A 86 17.04 1.03 -4.28
N LEU A 87 16.82 1.62 -3.11
CA LEU A 87 16.05 2.86 -2.96
C LEU A 87 16.67 4.02 -3.75
N VAL A 88 18.00 4.14 -3.73
CA VAL A 88 18.71 5.15 -4.55
C VAL A 88 18.50 4.88 -6.03
N ALA A 89 18.57 3.62 -6.48
CA ALA A 89 18.32 3.27 -7.88
C ALA A 89 16.87 3.56 -8.31
N GLU A 90 15.88 3.27 -7.45
CA GLU A 90 14.47 3.59 -7.69
C GLU A 90 14.25 5.11 -7.81
N VAL A 91 14.88 5.90 -6.94
CA VAL A 91 14.87 7.36 -7.03
C VAL A 91 15.55 7.85 -8.32
N ASP A 92 16.68 7.27 -8.71
CA ASP A 92 17.37 7.60 -9.96
C ASP A 92 16.50 7.29 -11.19
N ASP A 93 15.82 6.15 -11.19
CA ASP A 93 14.88 5.75 -12.25
C ASP A 93 13.71 6.73 -12.33
N TRP A 94 13.06 7.03 -11.20
CA TRP A 94 11.97 8.01 -11.14
C TRP A 94 12.41 9.40 -11.59
N TRP A 95 13.58 9.88 -11.12
CA TRP A 95 14.11 11.19 -11.48
C TRP A 95 14.40 11.30 -12.98
N ARG A 96 14.97 10.25 -13.58
CA ARG A 96 15.16 10.16 -15.03
C ARG A 96 13.84 10.15 -15.78
N ALA A 97 12.88 9.32 -15.37
CA ALA A 97 11.56 9.24 -15.98
C ALA A 97 10.85 10.60 -15.97
N LEU A 98 10.93 11.35 -14.87
CA LEU A 98 10.39 12.71 -14.77
C LEU A 98 11.05 13.69 -15.76
N HIS A 99 12.37 13.60 -15.96
CA HIS A 99 13.09 14.49 -16.89
C HIS A 99 12.92 14.10 -18.36
N ASP A 100 12.71 12.80 -18.62
CA ASP A 100 12.46 12.25 -19.95
C ASP A 100 10.97 12.38 -20.36
N ASN A 101 10.15 13.00 -19.51
CA ASN A 101 8.71 13.19 -19.69
C ASN A 101 7.93 11.87 -19.85
N ASP A 102 8.30 10.85 -19.08
CA ASP A 102 7.47 9.65 -18.96
C ASP A 102 6.06 10.04 -18.49
N GLU A 103 5.05 9.64 -19.27
CA GLU A 103 3.68 10.13 -19.11
C GLU A 103 3.11 9.78 -17.73
N ALA A 104 3.29 8.55 -17.26
CA ALA A 104 2.78 8.11 -15.96
C ALA A 104 3.45 8.87 -14.82
N THR A 105 4.78 8.99 -14.86
CA THR A 105 5.57 9.68 -13.83
C THR A 105 5.23 11.17 -13.75
N VAL A 106 5.09 11.84 -14.90
CA VAL A 106 4.71 13.26 -14.95
C VAL A 106 3.28 13.47 -14.47
N ILE A 107 2.32 12.66 -14.92
CA ILE A 107 0.91 12.76 -14.50
C ILE A 107 0.79 12.57 -12.99
N GLU A 108 1.44 11.54 -12.43
CA GLU A 108 1.45 11.30 -10.99
C GLU A 108 2.03 12.51 -10.25
N THR A 109 3.23 12.96 -10.63
CA THR A 109 3.92 14.08 -9.97
C THR A 109 3.10 15.38 -10.00
N VAL A 110 2.50 15.72 -11.15
CA VAL A 110 1.67 16.93 -11.29
C VAL A 110 0.37 16.81 -10.51
N ASN A 111 -0.29 15.65 -10.54
CA ASN A 111 -1.54 15.45 -9.80
C ASN A 111 -1.32 15.44 -8.29
N THR A 112 -0.19 14.90 -7.80
CA THR A 112 0.21 15.03 -6.40
C THR A 112 0.40 16.50 -6.01
N ALA A 113 1.02 17.31 -6.87
CA ALA A 113 1.18 18.75 -6.61
C ALA A 113 -0.18 19.49 -6.60
N PHE A 114 -1.09 19.11 -7.51
CA PHE A 114 -2.44 19.70 -7.58
C PHE A 114 -3.36 19.32 -6.43
N ALA A 115 -3.03 18.31 -5.61
CA ALA A 115 -3.89 17.85 -4.52
C ALA A 115 -4.23 18.95 -3.51
N ASP A 116 -3.33 19.92 -3.32
CA ASP A 116 -3.51 21.02 -2.37
C ASP A 116 -4.09 22.30 -3.02
N ASN A 117 -4.41 22.27 -4.31
CA ASN A 117 -4.88 23.47 -5.02
C ASN A 117 -6.37 23.76 -4.78
N PRO A 118 -6.75 25.04 -4.62
CA PRO A 118 -8.15 25.44 -4.46
C PRO A 118 -9.01 25.23 -5.72
N ALA A 119 -8.38 25.03 -6.89
CA ALA A 119 -9.07 24.58 -8.10
C ALA A 119 -8.58 23.17 -8.45
N ALA A 120 -9.51 22.24 -8.62
CA ALA A 120 -9.19 20.86 -8.97
C ALA A 120 -8.64 20.81 -10.41
N GLY A 121 -7.32 20.77 -10.52
CA GLY A 121 -6.59 20.48 -11.74
C GLY A 121 -6.28 19.00 -11.84
N CYS A 122 -6.29 18.46 -13.05
CA CYS A 122 -5.88 17.09 -13.33
C CYS A 122 -5.05 17.06 -14.61
N ALA A 123 -3.80 16.59 -14.51
CA ALA A 123 -3.00 16.19 -15.64
C ALA A 123 -3.60 14.92 -16.26
N VAL A 124 -3.87 14.96 -17.56
CA VAL A 124 -4.59 13.90 -18.29
C VAL A 124 -3.79 13.26 -19.42
N GLY A 125 -2.62 13.80 -19.74
CA GLY A 125 -1.78 13.26 -20.81
C GLY A 125 -0.52 14.07 -21.06
N VAL A 126 0.48 13.42 -21.63
CA VAL A 126 1.75 14.05 -22.05
C VAL A 126 2.03 13.71 -23.51
N ASP A 127 2.18 14.74 -24.34
CA ASP A 127 2.63 14.59 -25.73
C ASP A 127 4.02 15.23 -25.89
N GLY A 128 5.06 14.40 -25.79
CA GLY A 128 6.46 14.79 -25.89
C GLY A 128 6.90 15.76 -24.80
N ARG A 129 6.71 17.07 -25.00
CA ARG A 129 7.04 18.13 -24.03
C ARG A 129 5.86 19.04 -23.71
N VAL A 130 4.66 18.62 -24.09
CA VAL A 130 3.41 19.35 -23.86
C VAL A 130 2.54 18.53 -22.89
N LEU A 131 2.22 19.13 -21.76
CA LEU A 131 1.32 18.53 -20.77
C LEU A 131 -0.11 18.99 -21.03
N SER A 132 -1.07 18.06 -21.00
CA SER A 132 -2.50 18.37 -21.06
C SER A 132 -3.10 18.36 -19.66
N VAL A 133 -3.82 19.43 -19.31
CA VAL A 133 -4.47 19.62 -18.01
C VAL A 133 -5.95 19.95 -18.19
N VAL A 134 -6.81 19.34 -17.38
CA VAL A 134 -8.22 19.71 -17.24
C VAL A 134 -8.41 20.33 -15.86
N MET A 135 -9.08 21.48 -15.79
CA MET A 135 -9.34 22.18 -14.53
C MET A 135 -10.82 22.37 -14.30
N ARG A 136 -11.30 22.12 -13.08
CA ARG A 136 -12.64 22.47 -12.64
C ARG A 136 -12.61 23.80 -11.90
N GLN A 137 -13.18 24.83 -12.51
CA GLN A 137 -13.33 26.16 -11.90
C GLN A 137 -14.69 26.25 -11.21
N GLN A 138 -14.74 26.78 -9.98
CA GLN A 138 -16.00 27.01 -9.27
C GLN A 138 -17.07 27.71 -10.13
N ASP A 139 -18.34 27.41 -9.88
CA ASP A 139 -19.45 27.96 -10.66
C ASP A 139 -19.62 29.47 -10.43
N LEU A 140 -20.14 30.19 -11.43
CA LEU A 140 -20.39 31.62 -11.29
C LEU A 140 -21.37 31.93 -10.15
N ASP A 141 -22.35 31.06 -9.95
CA ASP A 141 -23.42 31.23 -8.96
C ASP A 141 -22.99 30.86 -7.54
N SER A 142 -21.81 30.23 -7.36
CA SER A 142 -21.24 29.96 -6.03
C SER A 142 -20.57 31.19 -5.41
N LEU A 143 -20.39 32.27 -6.18
CA LEU A 143 -19.85 33.51 -5.65
C LEU A 143 -20.79 34.18 -4.62
N PRO A 144 -20.24 34.92 -3.65
CA PRO A 144 -21.04 35.70 -2.73
C PRO A 144 -22.00 36.66 -3.45
N GLN A 145 -23.24 36.69 -3.02
CA GLN A 145 -24.28 37.57 -3.59
C GLN A 145 -24.17 39.04 -3.13
N GLN A 146 -23.20 39.34 -2.26
CA GLN A 146 -22.98 40.65 -1.68
C GLN A 146 -21.56 41.16 -1.96
N THR A 147 -21.41 42.49 -1.94
CA THR A 147 -20.12 43.19 -2.04
C THR A 147 -20.09 44.33 -1.03
N ILE A 148 -18.91 44.88 -0.78
CA ILE A 148 -18.75 46.03 0.12
C ILE A 148 -18.68 47.30 -0.73
N GLY A 149 -19.58 48.24 -0.46
CA GLY A 149 -19.60 49.54 -1.10
C GLY A 149 -19.95 50.65 -0.11
N PRO A 150 -19.71 51.92 -0.46
CA PRO A 150 -20.06 53.04 0.41
C PRO A 150 -21.58 53.22 0.47
N ASP A 151 -22.14 53.48 1.65
CA ASP A 151 -23.51 53.95 1.81
C ASP A 151 -23.65 55.43 1.38
N ARG A 152 -24.82 56.05 1.59
CA ARG A 152 -25.04 57.47 1.25
C ARG A 152 -24.15 58.44 2.04
N SER A 153 -23.59 58.00 3.16
CA SER A 153 -22.69 58.76 4.03
C SER A 153 -21.21 58.43 3.82
N GLY A 154 -20.89 57.51 2.90
CA GLY A 154 -19.52 57.07 2.61
C GLY A 154 -19.02 55.94 3.52
N GLN A 155 -19.85 55.42 4.43
CA GLN A 155 -19.46 54.33 5.32
C GLN A 155 -19.55 52.98 4.61
N PRO A 156 -18.62 52.03 4.85
CA PRO A 156 -18.68 50.70 4.26
C PRO A 156 -19.97 49.98 4.65
N THR A 157 -20.73 49.52 3.67
CA THR A 157 -21.94 48.72 3.87
C THR A 157 -22.00 47.56 2.88
N LEU A 158 -22.80 46.54 3.20
CA LEU A 158 -23.05 45.41 2.30
C LEU A 158 -24.11 45.81 1.28
N LYS A 159 -23.85 45.52 0.01
CA LYS A 159 -24.76 45.74 -1.11
C LYS A 159 -24.85 44.48 -1.95
N ALA A 160 -25.93 44.33 -2.72
CA ALA A 160 -26.04 43.27 -3.72
C ALA A 160 -24.89 43.39 -4.73
N LEU A 161 -24.23 42.26 -5.04
CA LEU A 161 -23.16 42.21 -6.04
C LEU A 161 -23.77 42.30 -7.45
N PRO A 162 -23.46 43.36 -8.24
CA PRO A 162 -23.97 43.45 -9.61
C PRO A 162 -23.45 42.31 -10.48
N LYS A 163 -24.29 41.75 -11.36
CA LYS A 163 -23.91 40.62 -12.26
C LYS A 163 -22.60 40.84 -13.03
N ARG A 164 -22.34 42.08 -13.47
CA ARG A 164 -21.10 42.44 -14.17
C ARG A 164 -19.89 42.40 -13.25
N GLU A 165 -20.04 42.83 -12.00
CA GLU A 165 -18.97 42.77 -11.00
C GLU A 165 -18.71 41.32 -10.57
N ALA A 166 -19.76 40.50 -10.44
CA ALA A 166 -19.64 39.07 -10.21
C ALA A 166 -18.86 38.37 -11.33
N MET A 167 -19.20 38.64 -12.60
CA MET A 167 -18.43 38.10 -13.74
C MET A 167 -16.96 38.54 -13.69
N GLY A 168 -16.69 39.82 -13.41
CA GLY A 168 -15.34 40.34 -13.30
C GLY A 168 -14.54 39.65 -12.19
N TRP A 169 -15.15 39.45 -11.01
CA TRP A 169 -14.53 38.72 -9.92
C TRP A 169 -14.28 37.26 -10.31
N TRP A 170 -15.28 36.57 -10.84
CA TRP A 170 -15.15 35.19 -11.30
C TRP A 170 -14.02 35.01 -12.33
N LEU A 171 -13.92 35.91 -13.30
CA LEU A 171 -12.86 35.91 -14.30
C LEU A 171 -11.46 36.06 -13.68
N HIS A 172 -11.30 36.89 -12.66
CA HIS A 172 -10.02 37.03 -11.96
C HIS A 172 -9.66 35.78 -11.17
N ILE A 173 -10.64 35.11 -10.55
CA ILE A 173 -10.40 33.82 -9.87
C ILE A 173 -9.95 32.79 -10.89
N LEU A 174 -10.69 32.66 -12.00
CA LEU A 174 -10.33 31.78 -13.11
C LEU A 174 -8.89 32.04 -13.60
N ALA A 175 -8.56 33.30 -13.88
CA ALA A 175 -7.23 33.68 -14.34
C ALA A 175 -6.15 33.34 -13.31
N SER A 176 -6.39 33.66 -12.04
CA SER A 176 -5.46 33.39 -10.95
C SER A 176 -5.21 31.90 -10.77
N ASN A 177 -6.25 31.08 -10.79
CA ASN A 177 -6.14 29.63 -10.67
C ASN A 177 -5.44 29.02 -11.88
N LEU A 178 -5.77 29.47 -13.09
CA LEU A 178 -5.16 29.00 -14.32
C LEU A 178 -3.65 29.29 -14.35
N VAL A 179 -3.23 30.51 -13.98
CA VAL A 179 -1.81 30.85 -13.86
C VAL A 179 -1.13 29.97 -12.80
N ALA A 180 -1.75 29.79 -11.64
CA ALA A 180 -1.22 28.95 -10.58
C ALA A 180 -0.98 27.51 -11.06
N SER A 181 -2.00 26.87 -11.64
CA SER A 181 -1.88 25.48 -12.10
C SER A 181 -0.90 25.32 -13.25
N VAL A 182 -0.83 26.27 -14.19
CA VAL A 182 0.17 26.24 -15.27
C VAL A 182 1.59 26.40 -14.70
N ARG A 183 1.80 27.36 -13.79
CA ARG A 183 3.12 27.60 -13.17
C ARG A 183 3.56 26.42 -12.31
N GLU A 184 2.65 25.83 -11.56
CA GLU A 184 2.93 24.66 -10.74
C GLU A 184 3.28 23.44 -11.58
N ALA A 185 2.48 23.12 -12.59
CA ALA A 185 2.75 22.01 -13.49
C ALA A 185 4.13 22.15 -14.15
N LEU A 186 4.46 23.36 -14.61
CA LEU A 186 5.79 23.66 -15.14
C LEU A 186 6.88 23.58 -14.07
N ALA A 187 6.62 24.01 -12.84
CA ALA A 187 7.61 23.91 -11.77
C ALA A 187 7.96 22.45 -11.46
N VAL A 188 6.95 21.57 -11.31
CA VAL A 188 7.12 20.18 -10.88
C VAL A 188 7.55 19.22 -12.00
N ALA A 189 7.31 19.57 -13.27
CA ALA A 189 7.71 18.77 -14.43
C ALA A 189 8.76 19.51 -15.30
N PRO A 190 10.07 19.42 -14.96
CA PRO A 190 11.12 20.25 -15.57
C PRO A 190 11.33 19.99 -17.06
N GLY A 191 11.06 18.78 -17.56
CA GLY A 191 11.17 18.45 -18.98
C GLY A 191 10.00 18.97 -19.84
N ILE A 192 8.89 19.40 -19.21
CA ILE A 192 7.73 19.98 -19.89
C ILE A 192 8.03 21.43 -20.26
N THR A 193 7.69 21.80 -21.50
CA THR A 193 7.96 23.12 -22.07
C THR A 193 6.70 23.91 -22.39
N ALA A 194 5.54 23.27 -22.35
CA ALA A 194 4.25 23.93 -22.50
C ALA A 194 3.14 23.14 -21.79
N VAL A 195 2.11 23.86 -21.35
CA VAL A 195 0.89 23.29 -20.78
C VAL A 195 -0.29 23.72 -21.64
N THR A 196 -1.04 22.74 -22.12
CA THR A 196 -2.36 22.94 -22.72
C THR A 196 -3.40 22.70 -21.63
N ALA A 197 -4.23 23.70 -21.33
CA ALA A 197 -5.26 23.57 -20.31
C ALA A 197 -6.65 23.85 -20.87
N ALA A 198 -7.62 23.04 -20.43
CA ALA A 198 -9.05 23.26 -20.63
C ALA A 198 -9.72 23.46 -19.27
N VAL A 199 -10.45 24.57 -19.12
CA VAL A 199 -11.16 24.88 -17.87
C VAL A 199 -12.65 24.66 -18.05
N ILE A 200 -13.23 23.82 -17.20
CA ILE A 200 -14.66 23.47 -17.20
C ILE A 200 -15.37 24.08 -15.99
N THR A 201 -16.62 24.48 -16.19
CA THR A 201 -17.53 24.96 -15.14
C THR A 201 -18.99 24.72 -15.56
N ARG A 202 -19.97 24.88 -14.66
CA ARG A 202 -21.38 24.87 -15.05
C ARG A 202 -21.73 26.16 -15.77
N VAL A 203 -22.29 26.06 -16.98
CA VAL A 203 -22.48 27.21 -17.87
C VAL A 203 -23.94 27.62 -18.02
N SER A 204 -24.87 26.80 -17.54
CA SER A 204 -26.31 27.05 -17.61
C SER A 204 -27.06 26.46 -16.40
N SER A 205 -28.27 26.94 -16.19
CA SER A 205 -29.18 26.51 -15.11
C SER A 205 -29.61 25.05 -15.20
N ASP A 206 -29.31 24.36 -16.31
CA ASP A 206 -29.51 22.92 -16.48
C ASP A 206 -28.34 22.10 -15.91
N GLY A 207 -27.32 22.76 -15.33
CA GLY A 207 -26.20 22.11 -14.66
C GLY A 207 -25.15 21.52 -15.58
N ARG A 208 -25.24 21.73 -16.92
CA ARG A 208 -24.26 21.15 -17.85
C ARG A 208 -22.89 21.80 -17.71
N LEU A 209 -21.86 20.95 -17.68
CA LEU A 209 -20.47 21.36 -17.78
C LEU A 209 -20.16 21.88 -19.19
N GLY A 210 -19.28 22.86 -19.26
CA GLY A 210 -18.74 23.31 -20.53
C GLY A 210 -17.39 24.00 -20.36
N VAL A 211 -16.59 23.95 -21.42
CA VAL A 211 -15.29 24.63 -21.44
C VAL A 211 -15.50 26.13 -21.53
N VAL A 212 -14.91 26.87 -20.60
CA VAL A 212 -14.99 28.32 -20.51
C VAL A 212 -13.65 29.00 -20.76
N ALA A 213 -12.55 28.27 -20.65
CA ALA A 213 -11.25 28.73 -21.12
C ALA A 213 -10.45 27.56 -21.73
N PHE A 214 -9.68 27.84 -22.77
CA PHE A 214 -8.78 26.89 -23.40
C PHE A 214 -7.55 27.63 -23.88
N GLY A 215 -6.37 27.01 -23.82
CA GLY A 215 -5.15 27.62 -24.35
C GLY A 215 -3.93 26.74 -24.17
N THR A 216 -2.84 27.14 -24.80
CA THR A 216 -1.51 26.54 -24.59
C THR A 216 -0.51 27.62 -24.21
N TRP A 217 0.16 27.45 -23.07
CA TRP A 217 1.14 28.39 -22.54
C TRP A 217 2.50 27.74 -22.47
N THR A 218 3.52 28.40 -23.01
CA THR A 218 4.89 27.88 -22.93
C THR A 218 5.55 28.28 -21.62
N ARG A 219 6.55 27.49 -21.21
CA ARG A 219 7.39 27.77 -20.04
C ARG A 219 8.00 29.17 -20.10
N ASP A 220 8.61 29.49 -21.23
CA ASP A 220 9.30 30.78 -21.43
C ASP A 220 8.36 31.96 -21.27
N GLU A 221 7.15 31.92 -21.88
CA GLU A 221 6.14 32.98 -21.74
C GLU A 221 5.72 33.18 -20.27
N VAL A 222 5.49 32.09 -19.55
CA VAL A 222 4.97 32.13 -18.18
C VAL A 222 6.04 32.56 -17.17
N GLU A 223 7.27 32.06 -17.32
CA GLU A 223 8.39 32.34 -16.40
C GLU A 223 8.99 33.74 -16.61
N THR A 224 8.97 34.26 -17.84
CA THR A 224 9.45 35.63 -18.12
C THR A 224 8.42 36.71 -17.77
N THR A 225 7.14 36.34 -17.62
CA THR A 225 6.10 37.28 -17.21
C THR A 225 6.22 37.65 -15.74
N GLN A 226 6.12 38.95 -15.44
CA GLN A 226 6.06 39.44 -14.06
C GLN A 226 4.64 39.30 -13.48
N TRP A 227 4.53 38.51 -12.40
CA TRP A 227 3.31 38.24 -11.63
C TRP A 227 3.42 38.88 -10.24
N SER A 228 3.25 40.20 -10.17
CA SER A 228 3.49 40.99 -8.95
C SER A 228 2.23 41.56 -8.32
N ASP A 229 1.17 41.74 -9.11
CA ASP A 229 -0.12 42.26 -8.68
C ASP A 229 -1.25 41.31 -9.04
N ARG A 230 -2.37 41.39 -8.31
CA ARG A 230 -3.52 40.51 -8.54
C ARG A 230 -4.14 40.64 -9.94
N ASN A 231 -4.02 41.80 -10.57
CA ASN A 231 -4.53 42.00 -11.93
C ASN A 231 -3.61 41.37 -12.98
N ASP A 232 -2.36 41.03 -12.63
CA ASP A 232 -1.43 40.43 -13.57
C ASP A 232 -1.95 39.08 -14.08
N ALA A 233 -2.74 38.36 -13.28
CA ALA A 233 -3.36 37.10 -13.68
C ALA A 233 -4.11 37.17 -15.03
N LEU A 234 -4.78 38.28 -15.32
CA LEU A 234 -5.54 38.44 -16.56
C LEU A 234 -4.67 38.38 -17.82
N LYS A 235 -3.36 38.66 -17.71
CA LYS A 235 -2.41 38.57 -18.82
C LYS A 235 -2.40 37.17 -19.45
N ILE A 236 -2.77 36.13 -18.70
CA ILE A 236 -2.81 34.76 -19.20
C ILE A 236 -3.72 34.58 -20.42
N PHE A 237 -4.77 35.42 -20.57
CA PHE A 237 -5.68 35.36 -21.70
C PHE A 237 -5.15 36.04 -22.96
N ASP A 238 -4.15 36.91 -22.82
CA ASP A 238 -3.54 37.66 -23.93
C ASP A 238 -2.18 37.08 -24.37
N MET A 239 -1.65 36.11 -23.63
CA MET A 239 -0.41 35.38 -23.95
C MET A 239 -0.70 33.93 -24.35
N GLY A 240 0.27 33.26 -24.97
CA GLY A 240 0.15 31.86 -25.36
C GLY A 240 -0.48 31.67 -26.74
N ARG A 241 -0.76 30.40 -27.06
CA ARG A 241 -1.29 29.95 -28.36
C ARG A 241 -2.71 29.42 -28.22
N ASP A 242 -3.54 29.74 -29.23
CA ASP A 242 -4.95 29.31 -29.34
C ASP A 242 -5.80 29.62 -28.09
N VAL A 243 -5.45 30.69 -27.37
CA VAL A 243 -6.14 31.07 -26.14
C VAL A 243 -7.53 31.61 -26.44
N GLN A 244 -8.52 31.05 -25.74
CA GLN A 244 -9.92 31.41 -25.83
C GLN A 244 -10.52 31.47 -24.43
N CYS A 245 -11.39 32.46 -24.21
CA CYS A 245 -12.15 32.62 -22.98
C CYS A 245 -13.62 32.94 -23.32
N SER A 246 -14.55 32.33 -22.58
CA SER A 246 -15.99 32.56 -22.74
C SER A 246 -16.38 33.99 -22.34
N VAL A 247 -15.59 34.67 -21.51
CA VAL A 247 -15.90 36.01 -21.04
C VAL A 247 -15.41 37.03 -22.07
N ASN A 248 -16.35 37.65 -22.77
CA ASN A 248 -16.03 38.65 -23.79
C ASN A 248 -15.98 40.05 -23.17
N VAL A 249 -15.00 40.85 -23.61
CA VAL A 249 -14.91 42.28 -23.31
C VAL A 249 -15.47 43.07 -24.48
N THR A 250 -16.53 43.85 -24.23
CA THR A 250 -17.09 44.76 -25.24
C THR A 250 -16.10 45.88 -25.57
N ALA A 251 -16.25 46.54 -26.73
CA ALA A 251 -15.43 47.70 -27.11
C ALA A 251 -15.43 48.85 -26.08
N ALA A 252 -16.43 48.89 -25.20
CA ALA A 252 -16.53 49.85 -24.09
C ALA A 252 -15.87 49.35 -22.79
N GLY A 253 -15.11 48.25 -22.82
CA GLY A 253 -14.39 47.69 -21.67
C GLY A 253 -15.27 46.88 -20.70
N ASN A 254 -16.52 46.58 -21.04
CA ASN A 254 -17.42 45.84 -20.15
C ASN A 254 -17.41 44.33 -20.44
N TYR A 255 -17.36 43.52 -19.38
CA TYR A 255 -17.52 42.07 -19.46
C TYR A 255 -18.96 41.64 -19.82
N SER A 256 -19.08 40.49 -20.48
CA SER A 256 -20.35 39.78 -20.65
C SER A 256 -20.98 39.45 -19.29
N THR A 257 -22.30 39.31 -19.23
CA THR A 257 -23.03 38.98 -17.99
C THR A 257 -23.52 37.54 -17.93
N THR A 258 -23.18 36.74 -18.94
CA THR A 258 -23.53 35.33 -19.08
C THR A 258 -22.31 34.57 -19.60
N LEU A 259 -22.12 33.34 -19.13
CA LEU A 259 -21.13 32.40 -19.66
C LEU A 259 -21.77 31.60 -20.80
N LYS A 260 -20.96 31.26 -21.81
CA LYS A 260 -21.36 30.40 -22.93
C LYS A 260 -20.22 29.43 -23.21
N PRO A 261 -20.46 28.11 -23.32
CA PRO A 261 -19.39 27.17 -23.60
C PRO A 261 -18.65 27.55 -24.88
N LEU A 262 -17.33 27.40 -24.86
CA LEU A 262 -16.49 27.57 -26.04
C LEU A 262 -16.87 26.53 -27.10
N ARG A 263 -16.78 26.94 -28.37
CA ARG A 263 -17.02 26.05 -29.51
C ARG A 263 -15.74 25.26 -29.79
N LEU A 264 -15.66 24.03 -29.27
CA LEU A 264 -14.52 23.12 -29.43
C LEU A 264 -14.45 22.46 -30.82
N ASN A 265 -14.89 23.14 -31.87
CA ASN A 265 -15.02 22.55 -33.21
C ASN A 265 -13.68 22.05 -33.79
N ARG A 266 -12.56 22.46 -33.20
CA ARG A 266 -11.19 22.02 -33.54
C ARG A 266 -10.65 20.91 -32.63
N LEU A 267 -11.40 20.49 -31.60
CA LEU A 267 -11.04 19.51 -30.57
C LEU A 267 -12.21 18.54 -30.29
N PRO A 268 -12.61 17.73 -31.28
CA PRO A 268 -13.80 16.88 -31.16
C PRO A 268 -13.71 15.86 -30.01
N GLN A 269 -12.51 15.34 -29.73
CA GLN A 269 -12.26 14.38 -28.65
C GLN A 269 -12.52 14.99 -27.25
N LEU A 270 -12.17 16.26 -27.05
CA LEU A 270 -12.47 16.98 -25.80
C LEU A 270 -13.96 17.23 -25.64
N SER A 271 -14.67 17.47 -26.76
CA SER A 271 -16.13 17.61 -26.74
C SER A 271 -16.82 16.31 -26.31
N GLU A 272 -16.39 15.16 -26.85
CA GLU A 272 -16.94 13.85 -26.48
C GLU A 272 -16.70 13.51 -25.01
N LEU A 273 -15.51 13.81 -24.49
CA LEU A 273 -15.16 13.57 -23.08
C LEU A 273 -16.02 14.41 -22.12
N ILE A 274 -16.31 15.66 -22.48
CA ILE A 274 -17.15 16.55 -21.67
C ILE A 274 -18.63 16.18 -21.77
N ASP A 275 -19.11 15.78 -22.94
CA ASP A 275 -20.49 15.31 -23.10
C ASP A 275 -20.76 14.01 -22.32
N ALA A 276 -19.72 13.21 -22.08
CA ALA A 276 -19.77 12.00 -21.26
C ALA A 276 -19.45 12.25 -19.77
N ALA A 277 -18.99 13.45 -19.39
CA ALA A 277 -18.65 13.76 -18.01
C ALA A 277 -19.92 13.97 -17.18
N GLU A 278 -20.10 13.13 -16.15
CA GLU A 278 -21.15 13.31 -15.15
C GLU A 278 -20.66 14.26 -14.06
N ASP A 279 -21.33 15.40 -13.94
CA ASP A 279 -21.16 16.29 -12.80
C ASP A 279 -21.95 15.67 -11.64
N LEU A 280 -21.28 14.82 -10.84
CA LEU A 280 -21.77 14.35 -9.56
C LEU A 280 -21.90 15.58 -8.66
N GLY A 281 -23.03 16.27 -8.75
CA GLY A 281 -23.22 17.52 -8.04
C GLY A 281 -23.02 17.33 -6.55
N ASP A 282 -22.51 18.36 -5.89
CA ASP A 282 -22.58 18.49 -4.43
C ASP A 282 -24.01 18.20 -4.01
N SER A 283 -24.20 17.03 -3.40
CA SER A 283 -25.46 16.67 -2.77
C SER A 283 -25.76 17.77 -1.77
N ALA A 284 -26.86 18.50 -1.97
CA ALA A 284 -27.30 19.60 -1.12
C ALA A 284 -27.76 19.16 0.29
N ALA A 285 -27.14 18.14 0.87
CA ALA A 285 -27.30 17.70 2.25
C ALA A 285 -26.01 17.85 3.08
N ASP A 286 -24.89 18.20 2.46
CA ASP A 286 -23.58 17.96 3.02
C ASP A 286 -22.70 19.19 2.70
N GLY A 287 -22.35 19.96 3.75
CA GLY A 287 -21.61 21.21 3.63
C GLY A 287 -20.17 21.03 3.12
N PRO A 288 -19.32 22.07 3.08
CA PRO A 288 -17.91 21.93 2.69
C PRO A 288 -17.13 20.94 3.58
N GLU A 289 -17.65 20.58 4.76
CA GLU A 289 -17.13 19.50 5.61
C GLU A 289 -17.40 18.08 5.07
N ALA A 290 -18.35 17.93 4.14
CA ALA A 290 -18.78 16.62 3.64
C ALA A 290 -18.20 16.26 2.26
N VAL A 291 -17.61 17.22 1.55
CA VAL A 291 -16.69 16.89 0.44
C VAL A 291 -15.40 16.29 1.02
N ASP A 292 -14.95 16.79 2.17
CA ASP A 292 -13.93 16.11 2.99
C ASP A 292 -14.41 14.72 3.44
N ASP A 293 -15.69 14.57 3.81
CA ASP A 293 -16.24 13.30 4.33
C ASP A 293 -16.54 12.25 3.24
N HIS A 294 -16.85 12.63 1.98
CA HIS A 294 -17.01 11.70 0.84
C HIS A 294 -15.68 11.35 0.16
N LEU A 295 -14.66 12.23 0.25
CA LEU A 295 -13.26 11.86 0.04
C LEU A 295 -12.68 11.06 1.22
N ALA A 296 -13.24 11.20 2.43
CA ALA A 296 -12.89 10.38 3.60
C ALA A 296 -13.63 9.03 3.68
N SER A 297 -14.78 8.87 3.00
CA SER A 297 -15.65 7.68 3.10
C SER A 297 -15.74 6.79 1.85
N SER A 298 -15.11 7.13 0.73
CA SER A 298 -14.31 6.10 0.04
C SER A 298 -13.20 5.73 1.02
N PRO A 299 -12.80 4.45 1.19
CA PRO A 299 -11.81 4.12 2.22
C PRO A 299 -10.59 4.99 1.95
N THR A 300 -10.47 6.03 2.77
CA THR A 300 -9.21 6.57 3.15
C THR A 300 -8.54 5.40 3.86
N HIS A 301 -7.93 4.54 3.05
CA HIS A 301 -6.50 4.37 3.24
C HIS A 301 -5.86 5.76 3.02
N THR A 302 -6.11 6.69 3.95
CA THR A 302 -5.00 7.15 4.76
C THR A 302 -4.52 5.87 5.40
N PRO A 303 -3.41 5.27 4.94
CA PRO A 303 -2.71 4.39 5.82
C PRO A 303 -2.28 5.34 6.94
N GLY A 304 -3.10 5.53 7.97
CA GLY A 304 -2.68 6.28 9.15
C GLY A 304 -1.45 5.54 9.61
N PRO A 305 -0.26 6.19 9.54
CA PRO A 305 0.91 5.65 8.85
C PRO A 305 0.81 4.13 8.86
N ALA A 306 0.36 3.50 7.76
CA ALA A 306 0.63 2.06 7.59
C ALA A 306 2.08 1.98 7.94
N GLN A 307 2.38 1.26 9.01
CA GLN A 307 3.70 1.24 9.61
C GLN A 307 4.61 0.86 8.46
N VAL A 308 5.22 1.87 7.83
CA VAL A 308 6.09 1.69 6.69
C VAL A 308 7.25 1.06 7.41
N ASP A 309 7.29 -0.27 7.41
CA ASP A 309 8.31 -1.03 8.10
C ASP A 309 9.61 -0.36 7.69
N ASP A 310 10.28 0.28 8.66
CA ASP A 310 11.47 1.06 8.36
C ASP A 310 12.39 0.09 7.63
N PRO A 311 12.74 0.35 6.36
CA PRO A 311 13.42 -0.63 5.52
C PRO A 311 14.82 -0.97 6.09
N PHE A 312 15.31 -0.16 7.03
CA PHE A 312 16.56 -0.33 7.76
C PHE A 312 16.39 -0.99 9.14
N THR A 313 15.18 -1.42 9.51
CA THR A 313 14.93 -2.14 10.77
C THR A 313 15.79 -3.39 10.85
N LEU A 314 16.56 -3.51 11.94
CA LEU A 314 17.47 -4.62 12.14
C LEU A 314 16.71 -5.93 12.37
N THR A 315 17.20 -7.01 11.78
CA THR A 315 16.67 -8.35 12.05
C THR A 315 16.88 -8.70 13.52
N PRO A 316 15.85 -9.11 14.29
CA PRO A 316 16.04 -9.54 15.67
C PRO A 316 17.09 -10.66 15.79
N ILE A 317 18.08 -10.51 16.69
CA ILE A 317 19.20 -11.45 16.84
C ILE A 317 18.77 -12.92 16.94
N PRO A 318 17.71 -13.29 17.68
CA PRO A 318 17.23 -14.67 17.73
C PRO A 318 16.76 -15.21 16.37
N LEU A 319 16.12 -14.37 15.55
CA LEU A 319 15.68 -14.73 14.19
C LEU A 319 16.88 -14.86 13.25
N TRP A 320 17.84 -13.93 13.34
CA TRP A 320 19.07 -14.02 12.55
C TRP A 320 19.87 -15.28 12.89
N LEU A 321 20.05 -15.63 14.17
CA LEU A 321 20.75 -16.85 14.58
C LEU A 321 20.08 -18.11 14.02
N ARG A 322 18.73 -18.16 14.02
CA ARG A 322 17.97 -19.26 13.41
C ARG A 322 18.32 -19.40 11.93
N ASP A 323 18.31 -18.30 11.19
CA ASP A 323 18.48 -18.30 9.73
C ASP A 323 19.95 -18.52 9.33
N TYR A 324 20.90 -17.89 10.03
CA TYR A 324 22.35 -18.00 9.80
C TYR A 324 22.83 -19.45 9.95
N TYR A 325 22.47 -20.12 11.05
CA TYR A 325 22.87 -21.51 11.25
C TYR A 325 22.07 -22.49 10.39
N SER A 326 20.84 -22.15 9.98
CA SER A 326 20.11 -22.95 8.97
C SER A 326 20.80 -22.93 7.61
N ALA A 327 21.37 -21.78 7.23
CA ALA A 327 22.13 -21.62 5.99
C ALA A 327 23.51 -22.31 6.06
N GLU A 328 24.24 -22.20 7.18
CA GLU A 328 25.53 -22.89 7.36
C GLU A 328 25.40 -24.42 7.38
N HIS A 329 24.38 -24.98 8.05
CA HIS A 329 24.15 -26.43 8.06
C HIS A 329 23.72 -26.94 6.68
N SER A 330 23.08 -26.11 5.86
CA SER A 330 22.80 -26.44 4.44
C SER A 330 24.06 -26.38 3.55
N ALA A 331 25.04 -25.54 3.90
CA ALA A 331 26.28 -25.38 3.15
C ALA A 331 27.31 -26.50 3.42
N VAL A 332 27.30 -27.13 4.60
CA VAL A 332 28.20 -28.25 4.94
C VAL A 332 27.78 -29.57 4.25
N ASP A 333 26.52 -29.70 3.84
CA ASP A 333 25.98 -30.91 3.17
C ASP A 333 25.84 -30.79 1.63
N SER A 334 26.44 -29.78 1.00
CA SER A 334 26.39 -29.60 -0.46
C SER A 334 27.76 -29.83 -1.12
N PRO A 335 27.92 -30.78 -2.08
CA PRO A 335 29.09 -30.82 -2.96
C PRO A 335 29.04 -29.66 -3.97
N PRO A 336 30.17 -29.22 -4.56
CA PRO A 336 30.21 -28.00 -5.35
C PRO A 336 29.32 -28.11 -6.61
N PRO A 337 28.75 -27.00 -7.11
CA PRO A 337 27.75 -27.06 -8.17
C PRO A 337 28.40 -27.39 -9.50
N SER A 338 27.92 -28.46 -10.14
CA SER A 338 27.94 -28.54 -11.61
C SER A 338 26.68 -27.85 -12.15
N PRO A 339 26.74 -27.20 -13.33
CA PRO A 339 25.67 -26.35 -13.80
C PRO A 339 24.42 -27.18 -14.15
N ALA A 340 23.26 -26.56 -13.92
CA ALA A 340 21.93 -27.15 -14.03
C ALA A 340 21.66 -27.90 -15.34
N PRO A 341 20.72 -28.86 -15.29
CA PRO A 341 19.45 -28.58 -15.95
C PRO A 341 18.22 -28.88 -15.09
N GLU A 342 17.18 -28.06 -15.27
CA GLU A 342 15.83 -28.26 -14.75
C GLU A 342 15.19 -29.55 -15.32
N ALA A 343 14.57 -30.37 -14.45
CA ALA A 343 13.24 -30.98 -14.67
C ALA A 343 12.89 -32.04 -13.60
N GLY A 344 11.66 -31.94 -13.04
CA GLY A 344 10.90 -33.09 -12.54
C GLY A 344 10.59 -33.13 -11.04
N ARG A 345 9.73 -32.24 -10.51
CA ARG A 345 9.06 -32.49 -9.21
C ARG A 345 7.94 -33.51 -9.44
N SER A 346 7.96 -34.63 -8.74
CA SER A 346 6.86 -35.61 -8.77
C SER A 346 5.73 -35.16 -7.84
N HIS A 347 4.54 -34.91 -8.39
CA HIS A 347 3.34 -34.56 -7.63
C HIS A 347 2.47 -35.80 -7.43
N ILE A 348 2.16 -36.13 -6.18
CA ILE A 348 1.32 -37.29 -5.80
C ILE A 348 0.02 -36.77 -5.19
N VAL A 349 -1.12 -37.07 -5.81
CA VAL A 349 -2.44 -36.69 -5.27
C VAL A 349 -2.93 -37.79 -4.33
N LEU A 350 -3.36 -37.40 -3.12
CA LEU A 350 -3.96 -38.30 -2.13
C LEU A 350 -5.47 -38.05 -2.02
N THR A 351 -6.25 -39.11 -1.81
CA THR A 351 -7.66 -38.98 -1.43
C THR A 351 -7.82 -38.95 0.08
N PRO A 352 -8.83 -38.26 0.65
CA PRO A 352 -9.09 -38.29 2.09
C PRO A 352 -9.16 -39.73 2.64
N GLY A 353 -8.47 -39.98 3.75
CA GLY A 353 -8.28 -41.30 4.37
C GLY A 353 -7.04 -42.07 3.87
N GLN A 354 -6.44 -41.68 2.74
CA GLN A 354 -5.23 -42.30 2.20
C GLN A 354 -4.01 -41.94 3.03
N ASN A 355 -3.10 -42.90 3.24
CA ASN A 355 -1.81 -42.67 3.85
C ASN A 355 -0.65 -43.11 2.94
N VAL A 356 0.47 -42.42 3.08
CA VAL A 356 1.69 -42.66 2.30
C VAL A 356 2.89 -42.67 3.25
N ARG A 357 3.91 -43.47 2.92
CA ARG A 357 5.20 -43.43 3.60
C ARG A 357 5.97 -42.20 3.12
N LEU A 358 6.46 -41.40 4.06
CA LEU A 358 7.34 -40.28 3.76
C LEU A 358 8.79 -40.82 3.62
N PRO A 359 9.61 -40.21 2.74
CA PRO A 359 11.01 -40.59 2.60
C PRO A 359 11.78 -40.29 3.90
N GLU A 360 12.92 -40.95 4.10
CA GLU A 360 13.72 -40.78 5.33
C GLU A 360 14.00 -39.31 5.73
N PRO A 361 14.33 -38.38 4.79
CA PRO A 361 14.55 -36.98 5.14
C PRO A 361 13.33 -36.26 5.74
N ALA A 362 12.13 -36.83 5.60
CA ALA A 362 10.92 -36.29 6.23
C ALA A 362 10.95 -36.42 7.76
N SER A 363 11.87 -37.21 8.33
CA SER A 363 12.12 -37.12 9.77
C SER A 363 12.70 -35.77 10.16
N ASP A 364 13.53 -35.17 9.31
CA ASP A 364 14.18 -33.90 9.62
C ASP A 364 13.28 -32.71 9.28
N ARG A 365 12.66 -32.71 8.09
CA ARG A 365 11.85 -31.57 7.65
C ARG A 365 10.73 -31.97 6.70
N VAL A 366 9.54 -31.49 7.00
CA VAL A 366 8.34 -31.56 6.15
C VAL A 366 7.74 -30.17 6.04
N GLU A 367 7.54 -29.69 4.82
CA GLU A 367 6.87 -28.41 4.58
C GLU A 367 5.41 -28.62 4.28
N VAL A 368 4.55 -27.80 4.88
CA VAL A 368 3.10 -27.83 4.72
C VAL A 368 2.66 -26.48 4.20
N VAL A 369 1.82 -26.48 3.17
CA VAL A 369 1.18 -25.29 2.62
C VAL A 369 -0.32 -25.59 2.57
N VAL A 370 -1.11 -24.75 3.23
CA VAL A 370 -2.57 -24.76 3.16
C VAL A 370 -3.01 -23.53 2.37
N SER A 371 -3.86 -23.74 1.37
CA SER A 371 -4.43 -22.67 0.57
C SER A 371 -5.95 -22.72 0.70
N ALA A 372 -6.55 -21.59 1.06
CA ALA A 372 -7.98 -21.42 1.19
C ALA A 372 -8.45 -20.32 0.23
N ALA A 373 -9.39 -20.64 -0.65
CA ALA A 373 -10.05 -19.65 -1.51
C ALA A 373 -11.55 -19.64 -1.20
N GLY A 374 -12.09 -18.52 -0.76
CA GLY A 374 -13.48 -18.45 -0.30
C GLY A 374 -13.84 -17.13 0.37
N GLN A 375 -15.05 -17.06 0.91
CA GLN A 375 -15.60 -15.86 1.57
C GLN A 375 -15.22 -15.73 3.05
N VAL A 376 -14.72 -16.80 3.65
CA VAL A 376 -14.39 -16.88 5.07
C VAL A 376 -12.88 -17.05 5.21
N ASP A 377 -12.27 -16.36 6.18
CA ASP A 377 -10.85 -16.49 6.45
C ASP A 377 -10.57 -17.67 7.38
N THR A 378 -9.43 -18.33 7.17
CA THR A 378 -9.08 -19.55 7.90
C THR A 378 -7.65 -19.47 8.38
N ASP A 379 -7.38 -19.96 9.59
CA ASP A 379 -6.05 -20.07 10.16
C ASP A 379 -5.55 -21.52 10.11
N LEU A 380 -4.23 -21.70 9.99
CA LEU A 380 -3.53 -22.97 10.12
C LEU A 380 -2.95 -23.12 11.53
N CYS A 381 -3.32 -24.23 12.19
CA CYS A 381 -2.76 -24.63 13.46
C CYS A 381 -2.11 -26.02 13.35
N VAL A 382 -1.22 -26.35 14.29
CA VAL A 382 -0.65 -27.69 14.45
C VAL A 382 -0.85 -28.16 15.89
N LEU A 383 -1.44 -29.34 16.08
CA LEU A 383 -1.51 -29.99 17.40
C LEU A 383 -0.55 -31.17 17.45
N LEU A 384 0.32 -31.19 18.45
CA LEU A 384 1.16 -32.33 18.76
C LEU A 384 0.46 -33.19 19.81
N VAL A 385 0.15 -34.43 19.44
CA VAL A 385 -0.64 -35.32 20.31
C VAL A 385 0.09 -36.61 20.59
N ASN A 386 -0.13 -37.11 21.80
CA ASN A 386 0.34 -38.42 22.23
C ASN A 386 -0.46 -39.57 21.58
N ALA A 387 -0.13 -40.80 21.96
CA ALA A 387 -0.81 -41.99 21.44
C ALA A 387 -2.31 -42.03 21.76
N ALA A 388 -2.75 -41.41 22.87
CA ALA A 388 -4.16 -41.27 23.22
C ALA A 388 -4.86 -40.14 22.45
N GLY A 389 -4.13 -39.36 21.65
CA GLY A 389 -4.68 -38.22 20.91
C GLY A 389 -4.84 -36.97 21.76
N GLN A 390 -4.14 -36.87 22.89
CA GLN A 390 -4.17 -35.68 23.76
C GLN A 390 -2.87 -34.90 23.65
N VAL A 391 -2.93 -33.58 23.79
CA VAL A 391 -1.75 -32.74 24.00
C VAL A 391 -1.11 -33.04 25.36
N ARG A 392 0.18 -32.76 25.53
CA ARG A 392 0.86 -32.92 26.85
C ARG A 392 0.72 -31.67 27.71
N SER A 393 0.61 -30.51 27.05
CA SER A 393 0.35 -29.19 27.62
C SER A 393 -0.06 -28.23 26.50
N ASP A 394 -0.51 -27.03 26.81
CA ASP A 394 -0.88 -26.00 25.82
C ASP A 394 0.28 -25.63 24.87
N ARG A 395 1.53 -25.94 25.25
CA ARG A 395 2.73 -25.76 24.42
C ARG A 395 2.71 -26.60 23.14
N ASP A 396 1.97 -27.71 23.14
CA ASP A 396 1.82 -28.62 22.00
C ASP A 396 0.76 -28.13 21.00
N PHE A 397 0.09 -27.02 21.29
CA PHE A 397 -0.84 -26.36 20.39
C PHE A 397 -0.18 -25.15 19.74
N VAL A 398 0.14 -25.25 18.45
CA VAL A 398 0.80 -24.20 17.67
C VAL A 398 -0.24 -23.47 16.82
N PHE A 399 -0.38 -22.17 17.05
CA PHE A 399 -1.34 -21.29 16.37
C PHE A 399 -0.73 -19.88 16.26
N TYR A 400 -1.41 -18.90 15.67
CA TYR A 400 -0.82 -17.59 15.36
C TYR A 400 -0.18 -16.88 16.57
N ASN A 401 -0.74 -17.01 17.78
CA ASN A 401 -0.22 -16.39 19.01
C ASN A 401 0.89 -17.23 19.69
N GLN A 402 1.03 -18.49 19.28
CA GLN A 402 2.12 -19.39 19.67
C GLN A 402 2.64 -20.09 18.40
N PRO A 403 3.33 -19.37 17.49
CA PRO A 403 3.64 -19.86 16.15
C PRO A 403 4.77 -20.90 16.13
N VAL A 404 5.38 -21.20 17.29
CA VAL A 404 6.50 -22.12 17.42
C VAL A 404 6.26 -23.01 18.63
N GLU A 405 6.31 -24.33 18.43
CA GLU A 405 6.43 -25.25 19.54
C GLU A 405 7.86 -25.17 20.13
N PRO A 406 8.04 -25.16 21.46
CA PRO A 406 9.33 -24.88 22.10
C PRO A 406 10.51 -25.80 21.75
N ASP A 407 10.26 -27.08 21.48
CA ASP A 407 11.27 -28.03 20.99
C ASP A 407 11.46 -27.95 19.46
N GLY A 408 10.66 -27.10 18.80
CA GLY A 408 10.75 -26.77 17.39
C GLY A 408 10.22 -27.85 16.48
N VAL A 409 9.33 -28.70 16.98
CA VAL A 409 8.71 -29.81 16.23
C VAL A 409 7.75 -29.29 15.17
N ALA A 410 7.04 -28.20 15.47
CA ALA A 410 6.12 -27.54 14.55
C ALA A 410 6.32 -26.02 14.60
N VAL A 411 6.36 -25.40 13.42
CA VAL A 411 6.58 -23.96 13.25
C VAL A 411 5.63 -23.44 12.19
N LEU A 412 4.80 -22.46 12.51
CA LEU A 412 4.02 -21.69 11.55
C LEU A 412 4.90 -20.61 10.92
N MET A 413 4.84 -20.50 9.59
CA MET A 413 5.66 -19.58 8.79
C MET A 413 4.89 -18.32 8.36
N GLY A 414 3.67 -18.16 8.89
CA GLY A 414 2.82 -17.01 8.65
C GLY A 414 1.80 -17.21 7.54
N LYS A 415 0.91 -16.23 7.47
CA LYS A 415 -0.24 -16.13 6.58
C LYS A 415 0.03 -15.05 5.54
N ALA A 416 -0.19 -15.37 4.27
CA ALA A 416 -0.04 -14.44 3.17
C ALA A 416 -1.29 -14.44 2.31
N ARG A 417 -1.80 -13.25 2.00
CA ARG A 417 -2.85 -13.10 1.00
C ARG A 417 -2.23 -13.11 -0.39
N GLN A 418 -2.72 -14.00 -1.26
CA GLN A 418 -2.29 -14.08 -2.66
C GLN A 418 -3.54 -14.04 -3.53
N GLU A 419 -3.81 -12.90 -4.17
CA GLU A 419 -5.04 -12.70 -4.96
C GLU A 419 -6.30 -13.03 -4.13
N LEU A 420 -7.12 -13.98 -4.61
CA LEU A 420 -8.36 -14.46 -3.98
C LEU A 420 -8.15 -15.65 -3.02
N ARG A 421 -6.91 -15.97 -2.65
CA ARG A 421 -6.60 -17.05 -1.70
C ARG A 421 -5.78 -16.58 -0.51
N THR A 422 -6.08 -17.14 0.66
CA THR A 422 -5.19 -17.15 1.83
C THR A 422 -4.25 -18.34 1.70
N VAL A 423 -2.95 -18.11 1.89
CA VAL A 423 -1.94 -19.17 1.91
C VAL A 423 -1.23 -19.15 3.27
N GLU A 424 -1.29 -20.28 3.96
CA GLU A 424 -0.61 -20.50 5.22
C GLU A 424 0.40 -21.62 5.11
N ARG A 425 1.47 -21.50 5.90
CA ARG A 425 2.62 -22.39 5.80
C ARG A 425 3.06 -22.86 7.17
N ALA A 426 3.45 -24.13 7.25
CA ALA A 426 4.06 -24.71 8.44
C ALA A 426 5.25 -25.59 8.06
N VAL A 427 6.19 -25.73 8.99
CA VAL A 427 7.28 -26.71 8.91
C VAL A 427 7.16 -27.65 10.09
N LEU A 428 7.20 -28.95 9.81
CA LEU A 428 7.30 -30.00 10.83
C LEU A 428 8.70 -30.59 10.82
N ARG A 429 9.26 -30.86 12.01
CA ARG A 429 10.51 -31.58 12.22
C ARG A 429 10.27 -32.80 13.10
N PRO A 430 9.74 -33.90 12.54
CA PRO A 430 9.30 -35.05 13.33
C PRO A 430 10.40 -35.69 14.20
N VAL A 431 11.68 -35.57 13.85
CA VAL A 431 12.82 -36.08 14.62
C VAL A 431 13.07 -35.29 15.89
N ALA A 432 12.68 -34.01 15.92
CA ALA A 432 12.74 -33.18 17.12
C ALA A 432 11.63 -33.54 18.12
N ALA A 433 10.63 -34.33 17.69
CA ALA A 433 9.50 -34.70 18.53
C ALA A 433 9.96 -35.55 19.72
N PRO A 434 9.63 -35.14 20.96
CA PRO A 434 9.84 -36.00 22.12
C PRO A 434 9.11 -37.34 21.96
N THR A 435 9.61 -38.38 22.62
CA THR A 435 9.14 -39.77 22.40
C THR A 435 7.69 -40.02 22.77
N ASP A 436 7.08 -39.13 23.56
CA ASP A 436 5.67 -39.16 23.95
C ASP A 436 4.74 -38.43 22.96
N VAL A 437 5.28 -37.70 21.97
CA VAL A 437 4.53 -37.16 20.82
C VAL A 437 4.42 -38.25 19.74
N ALA A 438 3.19 -38.65 19.43
CA ALA A 438 2.93 -39.69 18.45
C ALA A 438 2.59 -39.13 17.07
N ARG A 439 1.93 -37.97 17.02
CA ARG A 439 1.36 -37.40 15.79
C ARG A 439 1.40 -35.87 15.81
N SER A 440 1.62 -35.29 14.63
CA SER A 440 1.39 -33.87 14.35
C SER A 440 0.13 -33.74 13.49
N LEU A 441 -0.92 -33.15 14.05
CA LEU A 441 -2.20 -32.91 13.38
C LEU A 441 -2.17 -31.54 12.71
N LEU A 442 -2.46 -31.49 11.41
CA LEU A 442 -2.62 -30.25 10.66
C LEU A 442 -4.08 -29.81 10.78
N VAL A 443 -4.32 -28.64 11.34
CA VAL A 443 -5.66 -28.14 11.63
C VAL A 443 -5.91 -26.83 10.90
N THR A 444 -7.13 -26.65 10.41
CA THR A 444 -7.62 -25.35 9.97
C THR A 444 -8.87 -24.96 10.73
N ALA A 445 -9.03 -23.68 11.04
CA ALA A 445 -10.22 -23.16 11.69
C ALA A 445 -10.59 -21.79 11.13
N ILE A 446 -11.87 -21.49 11.14
CA ILE A 446 -12.41 -20.16 10.90
C ILE A 446 -12.23 -19.33 12.17
N ASP A 447 -11.92 -18.04 12.02
CA ASP A 447 -11.85 -17.09 13.12
C ASP A 447 -13.14 -17.16 13.98
N SER A 448 -12.99 -17.15 15.30
CA SER A 448 -14.10 -17.19 16.24
C SER A 448 -15.11 -16.07 16.02
N ASP A 449 -14.67 -14.91 15.53
CA ASP A 449 -15.51 -13.73 15.32
C ASP A 449 -16.25 -13.73 13.96
N GLU A 450 -15.93 -14.67 13.05
CA GLU A 450 -16.57 -14.78 11.74
C GLU A 450 -17.77 -15.73 11.74
N LEU A 451 -18.89 -15.28 11.17
CA LEU A 451 -20.04 -16.11 10.85
C LEU A 451 -19.78 -16.83 9.52
N GLY A 452 -19.82 -18.16 9.52
CA GLY A 452 -19.57 -18.94 8.30
C GLY A 452 -19.16 -20.38 8.59
N SER A 453 -18.89 -21.10 7.50
CA SER A 453 -18.44 -22.49 7.53
C SER A 453 -17.39 -22.79 6.47
N LEU A 454 -16.55 -23.81 6.72
CA LEU A 454 -15.52 -24.25 5.78
C LEU A 454 -16.11 -24.76 4.45
N ALA A 455 -17.42 -25.05 4.38
CA ALA A 455 -18.10 -25.37 3.14
C ALA A 455 -18.07 -24.23 2.11
N GLU A 456 -17.90 -22.98 2.57
CA GLU A 456 -17.80 -21.75 1.77
C GLU A 456 -16.36 -21.47 1.32
N THR A 457 -15.42 -22.37 1.63
CA THR A 457 -14.01 -22.28 1.26
C THR A 457 -13.59 -23.47 0.42
N ARG A 458 -12.66 -23.26 -0.50
CA ARG A 458 -11.97 -24.33 -1.23
C ARG A 458 -10.58 -24.50 -0.64
N LEU A 459 -10.41 -25.59 0.12
CA LEU A 459 -9.16 -25.93 0.77
C LEU A 459 -8.26 -26.81 -0.12
N GLU A 460 -6.97 -26.54 -0.07
CA GLU A 460 -5.95 -27.37 -0.70
C GLU A 460 -4.74 -27.47 0.23
N VAL A 461 -4.29 -28.70 0.47
CA VAL A 461 -3.13 -28.98 1.31
C VAL A 461 -2.04 -29.57 0.45
N ARG A 462 -0.84 -29.00 0.56
CA ARG A 462 0.38 -29.52 -0.05
C ARG A 462 1.40 -29.79 1.04
N VAL A 463 1.92 -31.00 1.04
CA VAL A 463 2.99 -31.45 1.93
C VAL A 463 4.18 -31.78 1.06
N SER A 464 5.38 -31.29 1.37
CA SER A 464 6.55 -31.55 0.55
C SER A 464 7.79 -31.89 1.36
N CYS A 465 8.60 -32.78 0.81
CA CYS A 465 9.88 -33.19 1.37
C CYS A 465 10.76 -33.73 0.23
N SER A 466 12.04 -33.30 0.19
CA SER A 466 13.05 -33.78 -0.76
C SER A 466 12.59 -33.83 -2.23
N GLY A 467 11.87 -32.79 -2.68
CA GLY A 467 11.42 -32.66 -4.06
C GLY A 467 10.16 -33.47 -4.43
N ILE A 468 9.59 -34.23 -3.49
CA ILE A 468 8.30 -34.91 -3.63
C ILE A 468 7.23 -34.02 -3.00
N GLU A 469 6.12 -33.81 -3.70
CA GLU A 469 4.96 -33.07 -3.21
C GLU A 469 3.74 -34.00 -3.14
N TRP A 470 3.09 -34.08 -1.98
CA TRP A 470 1.79 -34.73 -1.79
C TRP A 470 0.71 -33.66 -1.69
N LYS A 471 -0.36 -33.83 -2.46
CA LYS A 471 -1.46 -32.87 -2.54
C LYS A 471 -2.79 -33.54 -2.23
N PHE A 472 -3.64 -32.90 -1.42
CA PHE A 472 -5.00 -33.37 -1.17
C PHE A 472 -5.95 -32.22 -0.86
N THR A 473 -7.23 -32.45 -1.13
CA THR A 473 -8.33 -31.52 -0.85
C THR A 473 -9.33 -32.23 0.06
N PRO A 474 -9.56 -31.73 1.28
CA PRO A 474 -10.59 -32.28 2.16
C PRO A 474 -11.99 -32.04 1.58
N ARG A 475 -13.00 -32.73 2.10
CA ARG A 475 -14.39 -32.50 1.68
C ARG A 475 -14.92 -31.21 2.30
N ASN A 476 -15.63 -30.43 1.49
CA ASN A 476 -16.32 -29.23 1.93
C ASN A 476 -17.60 -29.63 2.68
N GLU A 477 -17.50 -29.73 4.00
CA GLU A 477 -18.61 -29.96 4.92
C GLU A 477 -18.78 -28.74 5.84
N PRO A 478 -19.98 -28.49 6.41
CA PRO A 478 -20.30 -27.26 7.14
C PRO A 478 -19.71 -27.26 8.56
N PHE A 479 -18.38 -27.37 8.66
CA PHE A 479 -17.61 -27.32 9.89
C PHE A 479 -16.96 -25.96 10.07
N ARG A 480 -16.66 -25.59 11.31
CA ARG A 480 -15.91 -24.35 11.66
C ARG A 480 -14.43 -24.61 11.92
N ALA A 481 -14.05 -25.85 12.21
CA ALA A 481 -12.67 -26.30 12.27
C ALA A 481 -12.53 -27.71 11.69
N MET A 482 -11.33 -28.07 11.22
CA MET A 482 -11.06 -29.35 10.58
C MET A 482 -9.61 -29.81 10.76
N ILE A 483 -9.42 -31.10 11.06
CA ILE A 483 -8.13 -31.77 10.88
C ILE A 483 -7.99 -32.13 9.41
N LEU A 484 -7.04 -31.47 8.76
CA LEU A 484 -6.69 -31.63 7.36
C LEU A 484 -5.88 -32.91 7.11
N GLY A 485 -4.99 -33.27 8.02
CA GLY A 485 -4.12 -34.43 7.87
C GLY A 485 -3.25 -34.64 9.09
N GLU A 486 -2.52 -35.76 9.12
CA GLU A 486 -1.59 -36.07 10.20
C GLU A 486 -0.27 -36.60 9.66
N VAL A 487 0.83 -36.15 10.28
CA VAL A 487 2.16 -36.76 10.14
C VAL A 487 2.42 -37.59 11.40
N TYR A 488 2.75 -38.86 11.24
CA TYR A 488 2.86 -39.80 12.35
C TYR A 488 3.93 -40.86 12.12
N ARG A 489 4.43 -41.42 13.22
CA ARG A 489 5.37 -42.54 13.16
C ARG A 489 4.64 -43.87 13.28
N HIS A 490 4.96 -44.83 12.41
CA HIS A 490 4.44 -46.18 12.48
C HIS A 490 5.53 -47.19 12.11
N ALA A 491 5.78 -48.15 13.02
CA ALA A 491 6.80 -49.19 12.84
C ALA A 491 8.19 -48.66 12.45
N GLY A 492 8.57 -47.47 12.97
CA GLY A 492 9.85 -46.82 12.69
C GLY A 492 9.81 -45.78 11.56
N ASP A 493 8.83 -45.86 10.66
CA ASP A 493 8.69 -44.99 9.49
C ASP A 493 7.76 -43.79 9.74
N TRP A 494 8.08 -42.65 9.13
CA TRP A 494 7.18 -41.50 9.07
C TRP A 494 6.17 -41.65 7.95
N LYS A 495 4.92 -41.29 8.24
CA LYS A 495 3.80 -41.42 7.32
C LYS A 495 2.97 -40.14 7.35
N LEU A 496 2.43 -39.79 6.18
CA LEU A 496 1.42 -38.76 6.02
C LEU A 496 0.07 -39.44 5.79
N ARG A 497 -0.99 -38.98 6.45
CA ARG A 497 -2.38 -39.37 6.17
C ARG A 497 -3.20 -38.12 5.86
N ALA A 498 -3.86 -38.12 4.71
CA ALA A 498 -4.84 -37.11 4.37
C ALA A 498 -6.14 -37.37 5.15
N LEU A 499 -6.68 -36.34 5.79
CA LEU A 499 -7.90 -36.40 6.59
C LEU A 499 -8.88 -35.30 6.12
N GLY A 500 -9.97 -35.14 6.86
CA GLY A 500 -11.00 -34.13 6.63
C GLY A 500 -12.07 -34.19 7.72
N GLN A 501 -11.66 -34.52 8.95
CA GLN A 501 -12.57 -34.63 10.09
C GLN A 501 -12.82 -33.23 10.64
N GLY A 502 -14.08 -32.82 10.79
CA GLY A 502 -14.41 -31.46 11.22
C GLY A 502 -15.28 -31.36 12.46
N TRP A 503 -15.32 -30.15 13.01
CA TRP A 503 -16.01 -29.75 14.22
C TRP A 503 -16.94 -28.58 13.93
N ALA A 504 -18.23 -28.73 14.28
CA ALA A 504 -19.23 -27.69 14.07
C ALA A 504 -19.09 -26.54 15.09
N ASP A 505 -18.63 -26.83 16.30
CA ASP A 505 -18.36 -25.87 17.38
C ASP A 505 -16.97 -25.21 17.27
N GLY A 506 -16.29 -25.38 16.14
CA GLY A 506 -15.07 -24.64 15.79
C GLY A 506 -13.83 -25.11 16.53
N LEU A 507 -12.83 -24.23 16.58
CA LEU A 507 -11.51 -24.55 17.14
C LEU A 507 -11.59 -24.92 18.62
N ALA A 508 -12.47 -24.27 19.39
CA ALA A 508 -12.69 -24.57 20.80
C ALA A 508 -13.19 -26.02 21.01
N GLY A 509 -14.07 -26.52 20.13
CA GLY A 509 -14.53 -27.91 20.14
C GLY A 509 -13.40 -28.90 19.92
N LEU A 510 -12.63 -28.67 18.86
CA LEU A 510 -11.48 -29.48 18.52
C LEU A 510 -10.43 -29.46 19.64
N ALA A 511 -10.13 -28.28 20.19
CA ALA A 511 -9.17 -28.10 21.27
C ALA A 511 -9.57 -28.89 22.53
N ARG A 512 -10.84 -28.83 22.94
CA ARG A 512 -11.38 -29.61 24.07
C ARG A 512 -11.25 -31.12 23.86
N ASP A 513 -11.56 -31.63 22.67
CA ASP A 513 -11.45 -33.06 22.35
C ASP A 513 -9.99 -33.56 22.41
N HIS A 514 -9.03 -32.65 22.23
CA HIS A 514 -7.59 -32.93 22.27
C HIS A 514 -6.91 -32.52 23.59
N GLY A 515 -7.68 -32.11 24.61
CA GLY A 515 -7.18 -31.86 25.97
C GLY A 515 -6.50 -30.50 26.18
N VAL A 516 -6.79 -29.52 25.33
CA VAL A 516 -6.35 -28.12 25.52
C VAL A 516 -7.35 -27.41 26.44
N ASP A 517 -6.84 -26.70 27.45
CA ASP A 517 -7.67 -25.89 28.35
C ASP A 517 -7.95 -24.54 27.65
N VAL A 518 -9.22 -24.27 27.35
CA VAL A 518 -9.64 -23.03 26.67
C VAL A 518 -10.45 -22.25 27.70
N GLU A 519 -9.87 -21.18 28.26
CA GLU A 519 -10.63 -20.25 29.11
C GLU A 519 -11.71 -19.55 28.26
N ASP A 520 -12.96 -19.58 28.74
CA ASP A 520 -14.17 -19.07 28.04
C ASP A 520 -14.14 -17.56 27.73
#